data_AF-S5FT25-F1
#
_entry.id   AF-S5FT25-F1
#
_cell.length_a   1.000
_cell.length_b   1.000
_cell.length_c   1.000
_cell.angle_alpha   90.00
_cell.angle_beta   90.00
_cell.angle_gamma   90.00
#
_symmetry.space_group_name_H-M   'P 1'
#
loop_
_entity.id
_entity.type
_entity.pdbx_description
1 polymer ?
#
loop_
_entity_poly.entity_id
_entity_poly.type
_entity_poly.pdbx_seq_one_letter_code
_entity_poly.pdbx_strand_id
1 'polypeptide(L)' 'MARTYSTRDGDVVDRIAYAHYGEQSPAILRAVFDANPGLAARGPVLPAGVAITLPEVQRPASERKGVALWD' A
#
# COMPACT_ATOMS: atom_id res chain seq x y z
N MET A 1 -9.98 -9.71 4.59
CA MET A 1 -8.93 -9.86 5.63
C MET A 1 -7.88 -8.77 5.42
N ALA A 2 -7.41 -8.08 6.47
CA ALA A 2 -6.35 -7.08 6.34
C ALA A 2 -5.02 -7.74 5.92
N ARG A 3 -4.29 -7.13 4.97
CA ARG A 3 -3.01 -7.66 4.47
C ARG A 3 -1.86 -6.83 5.03
N THR A 4 -0.85 -7.47 5.60
CA THR A 4 0.37 -6.79 6.04
C THR A 4 1.37 -6.73 4.88
N TYR A 5 1.87 -5.54 4.58
CA TYR A 5 2.93 -5.30 3.61
C TYR A 5 4.21 -4.86 4.35
N SER A 6 5.36 -5.41 3.97
CA SER A 6 6.65 -4.97 4.50
C SER A 6 7.30 -4.05 3.47
N THR A 7 7.57 -2.81 3.85
CA THR A 7 8.19 -1.81 2.97
C THR A 7 9.62 -2.18 2.62
N ARG A 8 10.06 -1.72 1.46
CA ARG A 8 11.45 -1.67 1.03
C ARG A 8 11.96 -0.23 1.12
N ASP A 9 13.27 -0.08 1.07
CA ASP A 9 13.88 1.24 1.13
C ASP A 9 13.45 2.06 -0.10
N GLY A 10 12.98 3.28 0.13
CA GLY A 10 12.44 4.12 -0.94
C GLY A 10 10.97 3.87 -1.29
N ASP A 11 10.26 3.02 -0.54
CA ASP A 11 8.82 2.82 -0.76
C ASP A 11 7.99 4.03 -0.31
N VAL A 12 6.84 4.18 -0.95
CA VAL A 12 5.92 5.30 -0.77
C VAL A 12 4.53 4.73 -0.53
N VAL A 13 3.79 5.26 0.44
CA VAL A 13 2.42 4.78 0.76
C VAL A 13 1.53 4.85 -0.47
N ASP A 14 1.60 5.94 -1.23
CA ASP A 14 0.91 6.09 -2.50
C ASP A 14 1.25 4.95 -3.47
N ARG A 15 2.53 4.64 -3.68
CA ARG A 15 2.92 3.56 -4.59
C ARG A 15 2.41 2.21 -4.10
N ILE A 16 2.47 1.93 -2.80
CA ILE A 16 1.97 0.69 -2.21
C ILE A 16 0.45 0.61 -2.36
N ALA A 17 -0.24 1.72 -2.11
CA ALA A 17 -1.67 1.83 -2.29
C ALA A 17 -2.03 1.55 -3.75
N TYR A 18 -1.39 2.23 -4.71
CA TYR A 18 -1.55 1.90 -6.12
C TYR A 18 -1.22 0.43 -6.38
N ALA A 19 -0.09 -0.08 -5.88
CA ALA A 19 0.42 -1.43 -6.11
C ALA A 19 -0.55 -2.53 -5.64
N HIS A 20 -1.25 -2.29 -4.55
CA HIS A 20 -2.16 -3.24 -3.94
C HIS A 20 -3.59 -3.05 -4.45
N TYR A 21 -4.02 -1.79 -4.54
CA TYR A 21 -5.39 -1.40 -4.75
C TYR A 21 -5.72 -1.08 -6.21
N GLY A 22 -4.76 -0.69 -7.05
CA GLY A 22 -5.04 -0.27 -8.43
C GLY A 22 -5.25 1.23 -8.62
N GLU A 23 -5.44 1.98 -7.53
CA GLU A 23 -5.66 3.43 -7.53
C GLU A 23 -5.19 4.04 -6.20
N GLN A 24 -5.09 5.36 -6.16
CA GLN A 24 -4.62 6.16 -5.02
C GLN A 24 -5.70 7.16 -4.60
N SER A 25 -6.94 6.69 -4.44
CA SER A 25 -8.03 7.57 -4.01
C SER A 25 -7.81 8.07 -2.57
N PRO A 26 -8.17 9.33 -2.24
CA PRO A 26 -8.04 9.86 -0.89
C PRO A 26 -8.73 9.01 0.19
N ALA A 27 -9.83 8.35 -0.17
CA ALA A 27 -10.53 7.42 0.71
C ALA A 27 -9.68 6.19 1.09
N ILE A 28 -8.92 5.64 0.13
CA ILE A 28 -8.03 4.49 0.35
C ILE A 28 -6.85 4.91 1.22
N LEU A 29 -6.19 6.02 0.87
CA LEU A 29 -5.07 6.54 1.66
C LEU A 29 -5.51 6.81 3.09
N ARG A 30 -6.68 7.41 3.29
CA ARG A 30 -7.22 7.64 4.63
C ARG A 30 -7.48 6.35 5.39
N ALA A 31 -8.08 5.34 4.77
CA ALA A 31 -8.25 4.03 5.41
C ALA A 31 -6.92 3.40 5.82
N VAL A 32 -5.88 3.50 4.96
CA VAL A 32 -4.53 3.02 5.28
C VAL A 32 -3.93 3.82 6.44
N PHE A 33 -4.03 5.15 6.45
CA PHE A 33 -3.51 5.98 7.53
C PHE A 33 -4.25 5.76 8.86
N ASP A 34 -5.57 5.59 8.82
CA ASP A 34 -6.39 5.27 10.00
C ASP A 34 -6.03 3.89 10.57
N ALA A 35 -5.71 2.91 9.70
CA ALA A 35 -5.22 1.60 10.10
C ALA A 35 -3.75 1.59 10.57
N ASN A 36 -2.97 2.64 10.27
CA ASN A 36 -1.55 2.75 10.61
C ASN A 36 -1.24 4.09 11.29
N PRO A 37 -1.65 4.26 12.56
CA PRO A 37 -1.34 5.47 13.31
C PRO A 37 0.18 5.66 13.40
N GLY A 38 0.65 6.87 13.07
CA GLY A 38 2.08 7.22 13.05
C GLY A 38 2.79 6.94 11.73
N LEU A 39 2.14 6.34 10.73
CA LEU A 39 2.73 6.16 9.40
C LEU A 39 3.00 7.52 8.72
N ALA A 40 2.06 8.47 8.84
CA ALA A 40 2.21 9.82 8.28
C ALA A 40 3.39 10.61 8.89
N ALA A 41 3.76 10.31 10.14
CA ALA A 41 4.89 10.96 10.81
C ALA A 41 6.25 10.46 10.31
N ARG A 42 6.30 9.30 9.64
CA ARG A 42 7.53 8.75 9.06
C ARG A 42 7.96 9.46 7.77
N GLY A 43 7.08 10.29 7.21
CA GLY A 43 7.34 11.04 5.99
C GLY A 43 6.87 10.32 4.72
N PRO A 44 7.08 10.96 3.55
CA PRO A 44 6.61 10.42 2.26
C PRO A 44 7.37 9.17 1.85
N VAL A 45 8.66 9.08 2.15
CA VAL A 45 9.51 7.93 1.83
C VAL A 45 9.68 7.07 3.07
N LEU A 46 9.31 5.80 2.98
CA LEU A 46 9.40 4.84 4.06
C LEU A 46 10.72 4.08 3.98
N PRO A 47 11.39 3.87 5.12
CA PRO A 47 12.55 3.00 5.18
C PRO A 47 12.13 1.54 4.97
N ALA A 48 13.08 0.67 4.63
CA ALA A 48 12.84 -0.77 4.57
C ALA A 48 12.41 -1.33 5.95
N GLY A 49 11.53 -2.34 5.94
CA GLY A 49 11.14 -3.10 7.13
C GLY A 49 10.00 -2.47 7.95
N VAL A 50 9.29 -1.47 7.42
CA VAL A 50 8.06 -0.97 8.05
C VAL A 50 6.90 -1.89 7.68
N ALA A 51 6.25 -2.44 8.69
CA ALA A 51 5.01 -3.18 8.51
C ALA A 51 3.84 -2.19 8.34
N ILE A 52 3.20 -2.20 7.17
CA ILE A 52 1.98 -1.45 6.87
C ILE A 52 0.81 -2.41 6.81
N THR A 53 -0.23 -2.10 7.57
CA THR A 53 -1.52 -2.79 7.50
C THR A 53 -2.35 -2.20 6.38
N LEU A 54 -2.59 -2.96 5.33
CA LEU A 54 -3.47 -2.58 4.23
C LEU A 54 -4.88 -3.11 4.54
N PRO A 55 -5.84 -2.24 4.93
CA PRO A 55 -7.20 -2.65 5.18
C PRO A 55 -7.89 -3.12 3.89
N GLU A 56 -8.88 -3.98 4.03
CA GLU A 56 -9.66 -4.43 2.88
C GLU A 56 -10.62 -3.32 2.46
N VAL A 57 -10.27 -2.59 1.41
CA VAL A 57 -11.14 -1.57 0.83
C VAL A 57 -11.93 -2.25 -0.28
N GLN A 58 -13.23 -2.47 -0.06
CA GLN A 58 -14.10 -3.14 -1.03
C GLN A 58 -14.12 -2.38 -2.35
N ARG A 59 -13.55 -3.00 -3.37
CA ARG A 59 -13.46 -2.47 -4.73
C ARG A 59 -13.54 -3.61 -5.74
N PRO A 60 -13.98 -3.35 -6.98
CA PRO A 60 -13.97 -4.36 -8.03
C PRO A 60 -12.52 -4.83 -8.21
N ALA A 61 -12.29 -6.11 -7.97
CA ALA A 61 -10.96 -6.71 -8.00
C ALA A 61 -10.35 -6.55 -9.40
N SER A 62 -9.48 -5.56 -9.56
CA SER A 62 -8.55 -5.58 -10.69
C SER A 62 -7.42 -6.53 -10.33
N GLU A 63 -7.60 -7.79 -10.71
CA GLU A 63 -6.56 -8.82 -10.70
C GLU A 63 -5.30 -8.26 -11.36
N ARG A 64 -4.32 -7.91 -10.54
CA ARG A 64 -2.97 -7.61 -11.01
C ARG A 64 -2.33 -8.94 -11.37
N LYS A 65 -2.57 -9.40 -12.61
CA LYS A 65 -1.76 -10.43 -13.24
C LYS A 65 -0.30 -10.01 -13.12
N GLY A 66 0.48 -10.77 -12.35
CA GLY A 66 1.92 -10.59 -12.29
C GLY A 66 2.48 -10.65 -13.70
N VAL A 67 3.04 -9.55 -14.19
CA VAL A 67 3.74 -9.54 -15.47
C VAL A 67 5.04 -10.29 -15.25
N ALA A 68 5.12 -11.53 -15.73
CA ALA A 68 6.38 -12.23 -15.91
C ALA A 68 7.10 -11.56 -17.10
N LEU A 69 8.13 -10.77 -16.79
CA LEU A 69 8.98 -10.12 -17.79
C LEU A 69 10.23 -10.96 -18.03
N TRP A 70 10.12 -12.10 -18.74
CA TRP A 70 11.27 -12.79 -19.35
C TRP A 70 10.82 -13.62 -20.57
N ASP A 71 11.44 -13.34 -21.72
CA ASP A 71 11.97 -14.35 -22.66
C ASP A 71 13.47 -14.05 -22.80
#